data_AF-A0A522F006-F1
#
_entry.id   AF-A0A522F006-F1
#
_cell.length_a   1.000
_cell.length_b   1.000
_cell.length_c   1.000
_cell.angle_alpha   90.00
_cell.angle_beta   90.00
_cell.angle_gamma   90.00
#
_symmetry.space_group_name_H-M   'P 1'
#
loop_
_entity.id
_entity.type
_entity.pdbx_description
1 polymer ?
#
loop_
_entity_poly.entity_id
_entity_poly.type
_entity_poly.pdbx_seq_one_letter_code
_entity_poly.pdbx_strand_id
1 'polypeptide(L)'
;MKCLNRIEIQEFIDKEVDAAIEIEIQSHLKNCEQCTSLYLQANEARDVINNLLSQVKFTNETNSIPEFKIPISKNKKNISYRFIAVVAAASLIGFIFLFRFDRKPVTEKIPEAEIIMYEYLNGQDLNKLWHDKSQILIIQDEKGNVIQTTITY
;
A
#
# COMPACT_ATOMS: atom_id res chain seq x y z
N MET A 1 14.07 -38.91 1.20
CA MET A 1 13.05 -37.98 1.74
C MET A 1 12.88 -36.83 0.76
N LYS A 2 11.67 -36.32 0.60
CA LYS A 2 11.40 -35.12 -0.20
C LYS A 2 11.94 -33.90 0.55
N CYS A 3 12.57 -32.95 -0.15
CA CYS A 3 13.01 -31.69 0.46
C CYS A 3 11.80 -30.80 0.76
N LEU A 4 11.94 -29.97 1.78
CA LEU A 4 10.96 -28.93 2.11
C LEU A 4 10.92 -27.88 1.01
N ASN A 5 9.72 -27.43 0.67
CA ASN A 5 9.53 -26.29 -0.21
C ASN A 5 9.58 -24.98 0.60
N ARG A 6 9.65 -23.84 -0.11
CA ARG A 6 9.71 -22.51 0.53
C ARG A 6 8.49 -22.20 1.40
N ILE A 7 7.31 -22.69 1.03
CA ILE A 7 6.06 -22.45 1.73
C ILE A 7 6.05 -23.17 3.09
N GLU A 8 6.42 -24.44 3.10
CA GLU A 8 6.51 -25.27 4.32
C GLU A 8 7.52 -24.66 5.33
N ILE A 9 8.62 -24.08 4.83
CA ILE A 9 9.60 -23.39 5.68
C ILE A 9 9.05 -22.07 6.23
N GLN A 10 8.27 -21.30 5.46
CA GLN A 10 7.62 -20.08 5.95
C GLN A 10 6.56 -20.39 7.02
N GLU A 11 5.66 -21.34 6.75
CA GLU A 11 4.64 -21.77 7.71
C GLU A 11 5.28 -22.24 9.03
N PHE A 12 6.42 -22.92 8.96
CA PHE A 12 7.20 -23.29 10.14
C PHE A 12 7.77 -22.07 10.88
N ILE A 13 8.33 -21.08 10.18
CA ILE A 13 8.89 -19.85 10.77
C ILE A 13 7.81 -18.98 11.44
N ASP A 14 6.62 -18.96 10.85
CA ASP A 14 5.45 -18.21 11.33
C ASP A 14 4.66 -18.97 12.41
N LYS A 15 5.07 -20.20 12.72
CA LYS A 15 4.42 -21.11 13.68
C LYS A 15 2.98 -21.46 13.30
N GLU A 16 2.71 -21.58 12.01
CA GLU A 16 1.42 -21.97 11.44
C GLU A 16 1.29 -23.49 11.21
N VAL A 17 2.30 -24.27 11.62
CA VAL A 17 2.30 -25.74 11.52
C VAL A 17 1.90 -26.40 12.84
N ASP A 18 1.26 -27.56 12.74
CA ASP A 18 0.93 -28.39 13.90
C ASP A 18 2.20 -28.93 14.60
N ALA A 19 2.12 -29.15 15.92
CA ALA A 19 3.25 -29.62 16.73
C ALA A 19 3.87 -30.95 16.24
N ALA A 20 3.07 -31.84 15.64
CA ALA A 20 3.58 -33.09 15.06
C ALA A 20 4.45 -32.84 13.82
N ILE A 21 4.03 -31.91 12.97
CA ILE A 21 4.75 -31.50 11.75
C ILE A 21 5.99 -30.68 12.13
N GLU A 22 5.90 -29.87 13.18
CA GLU A 22 7.02 -29.10 13.71
C GLU A 22 8.22 -30.00 14.08
N ILE A 23 7.96 -31.12 14.78
CA ILE A 23 9.00 -32.09 15.15
C ILE A 23 9.62 -32.75 13.90
N GLU A 24 8.79 -33.09 12.91
CA GLU A 24 9.24 -33.70 11.66
C GLU A 24 10.15 -32.73 10.87
N ILE A 25 9.72 -31.46 10.74
CA ILE A 25 10.50 -30.41 10.08
C ILE A 25 11.81 -30.16 10.83
N GLN A 26 11.80 -30.06 12.16
CA GLN A 26 13.03 -29.91 12.95
C GLN A 26 13.99 -31.08 12.75
N SER A 27 13.47 -32.31 12.67
CA SER A 27 14.28 -33.50 12.37
C SER A 27 14.83 -33.46 10.94
N HIS A 28 14.04 -33.01 9.97
CA HIS A 28 14.45 -32.88 8.58
C HIS A 28 15.57 -31.84 8.41
N LEU A 29 15.42 -30.66 9.04
CA LEU A 29 16.42 -29.59 8.98
C LEU A 29 17.77 -30.06 9.53
N LYS A 30 17.82 -30.89 10.59
CA LYS A 30 19.09 -31.44 11.10
C LYS A 30 19.83 -32.33 10.09
N ASN A 31 19.12 -32.94 9.15
CA ASN A 31 19.65 -33.96 8.26
C ASN A 31 19.73 -33.51 6.79
N CYS A 32 19.20 -32.34 6.45
CA CYS A 32 19.17 -31.81 5.08
C CYS A 32 19.84 -30.44 5.02
N GLU A 33 21.07 -30.40 4.49
CA GLU A 33 21.87 -29.18 4.34
C GLU A 33 21.16 -28.15 3.42
N GLN A 34 20.54 -28.61 2.35
CA GLN A 34 19.82 -27.74 1.41
C GLN A 34 18.62 -27.04 2.08
N CYS A 35 17.81 -27.77 2.84
CA CYS A 35 16.68 -27.18 3.55
C CYS A 35 17.15 -26.28 4.71
N THR A 36 18.26 -26.61 5.36
CA THR A 36 18.89 -25.75 6.37
C THR A 36 19.32 -24.42 5.77
N SER A 37 19.99 -24.44 4.61
CA SER A 37 20.38 -23.22 3.92
C SER A 37 19.18 -22.36 3.56
N LEU A 38 18.09 -22.97 3.08
CA LEU A 38 16.87 -22.24 2.74
C LEU A 38 16.18 -21.65 3.97
N TYR A 39 16.16 -22.37 5.09
CA TYR A 39 15.68 -21.88 6.38
C TYR A 39 16.50 -20.68 6.89
N LEU A 40 17.83 -20.74 6.79
CA LEU A 40 18.70 -19.63 7.20
C LEU A 40 18.48 -18.38 6.35
N GLN A 41 18.35 -18.53 5.02
CA GLN A 41 18.05 -17.42 4.11
C GLN A 41 16.71 -16.75 4.45
N ALA A 42 15.68 -17.55 4.77
CA ALA A 42 14.38 -17.02 5.15
C ALA A 42 14.41 -16.25 6.48
N ASN A 43 15.16 -16.74 7.48
CA ASN A 43 15.36 -16.01 8.74
C ASN A 43 16.17 -14.72 8.56
N GLU A 44 17.20 -14.73 7.72
CA GLU A 44 17.98 -13.52 7.43
C GLU A 44 17.10 -12.43 6.79
N ALA A 45 16.24 -12.81 5.83
CA ALA A 45 15.27 -11.88 5.24
C ALA A 45 14.31 -11.30 6.30
N ARG A 46 13.82 -12.14 7.22
CA ARG A 46 12.96 -11.71 8.33
C ARG A 46 13.69 -10.71 9.25
N ASP A 47 14.95 -10.97 9.57
CA ASP A 47 15.75 -10.09 10.42
C ASP A 47 16.02 -8.74 9.76
N VAL A 48 16.24 -8.71 8.44
CA VAL A 48 16.35 -7.45 7.67
C VAL A 48 15.05 -6.64 7.79
N ILE A 49 13.89 -7.27 7.61
CA ILE A 49 12.59 -6.61 7.74
C ILE A 49 12.39 -6.06 9.16
N ASN A 50 12.67 -6.86 10.18
CA ASN A 50 12.53 -6.45 11.58
C ASN A 50 13.46 -5.27 11.91
N ASN A 51 14.69 -5.29 11.40
CA ASN A 51 15.63 -4.18 11.56
C ASN A 51 15.13 -2.91 10.88
N LEU A 52 14.58 -3.01 9.66
CA LEU A 52 13.98 -1.86 8.97
C LEU A 52 12.78 -1.30 9.73
N LEU A 53 11.87 -2.16 10.20
CA LEU A 53 10.70 -1.75 10.99
C LEU A 53 11.10 -1.11 12.32
N SER A 54 12.17 -1.58 12.97
CA SER A 54 12.67 -1.00 14.22
C SER A 54 13.22 0.42 14.07
N GLN A 55 13.65 0.80 12.87
CA GLN A 55 14.13 2.15 12.56
C GLN A 55 12.97 3.12 12.32
N VAL A 56 11.78 2.62 12.03
CA VAL A 56 10.57 3.42 11.89
C VAL A 56 10.02 3.69 13.28
N LYS A 57 10.17 4.94 13.75
CA LYS A 57 9.45 5.39 14.94
C LYS A 57 7.97 5.47 14.57
N PHE A 58 7.19 4.47 14.97
CA PHE A 58 5.74 4.59 14.96
C PHE A 58 5.36 5.65 15.99
N THR A 59 5.24 6.89 15.55
CA THR A 59 4.51 7.91 16.30
C THR A 59 3.07 7.42 16.38
N ASN A 60 2.64 7.00 17.57
CA ASN A 60 1.24 6.76 17.89
C ASN A 60 0.49 8.10 17.90
N GLU A 61 0.54 8.83 16.80
CA GLU A 61 -0.33 9.96 16.58
C GLU A 61 -1.71 9.39 16.33
N THR A 62 -2.59 9.58 17.30
CA THR A 62 -4.04 9.40 17.18
C THR A 62 -4.57 10.43 16.18
N ASN A 63 -4.23 10.26 14.91
CA ASN A 63 -4.77 11.05 13.83
C ASN A 63 -6.25 10.70 13.74
N SER A 64 -7.09 11.65 14.19
CA SER A 64 -8.54 11.50 14.17
C SER A 64 -9.00 11.24 12.75
N ILE A 65 -9.60 10.07 12.51
CA ILE A 65 -10.17 9.70 11.22
C ILE A 65 -11.20 10.78 10.83
N PRO A 66 -11.06 11.45 9.68
CA PRO A 66 -11.99 12.49 9.27
C PRO A 66 -13.39 11.91 9.05
N GLU A 67 -14.42 12.59 9.55
CA GLU A 67 -15.80 12.15 9.39
C GLU A 67 -16.22 12.13 7.91
N PHE A 68 -16.86 11.02 7.52
CA PHE A 68 -17.38 10.84 6.18
C PHE A 68 -18.65 11.69 5.98
N LYS A 69 -18.57 12.76 5.18
CA LYS A 69 -19.73 13.63 4.89
C LYS A 69 -20.50 13.11 3.67
N ILE A 70 -21.67 12.52 3.92
CA ILE A 70 -22.60 12.14 2.85
C ILE A 70 -23.36 13.39 2.37
N PRO A 71 -23.33 13.73 1.07
CA PRO A 71 -24.04 14.90 0.57
C PRO A 71 -25.56 14.66 0.58
N ILE A 72 -26.28 15.41 1.42
CA ILE A 72 -27.75 15.40 1.44
C ILE A 72 -28.29 16.21 0.27
N SER A 73 -28.77 15.53 -0.77
CA SER A 73 -29.38 16.16 -1.95
C SER A 73 -30.79 16.67 -1.66
N LYS A 74 -30.95 17.99 -1.51
CA LYS A 74 -32.27 18.64 -1.40
C LYS A 74 -32.79 19.01 -2.79
N ASN A 75 -33.57 18.13 -3.41
CA ASN A 75 -34.23 18.44 -4.69
C ASN A 75 -35.55 19.20 -4.46
N LYS A 76 -35.53 20.53 -4.62
CA LYS A 76 -36.75 21.33 -4.87
C LYS A 76 -36.84 21.63 -6.36
N LYS A 77 -37.91 21.15 -7.02
CA LYS A 77 -38.25 21.55 -8.39
C LYS A 77 -39.20 22.74 -8.35
N ASN A 78 -38.64 23.93 -8.60
CA ASN A 78 -39.42 25.10 -9.00
C ASN A 78 -39.03 25.44 -10.45
N ILE A 79 -40.03 25.71 -11.29
CA ILE A 79 -39.83 26.32 -12.61
C ILE A 79 -39.10 27.65 -12.36
N SER A 80 -37.97 27.90 -13.00
CA SER A 80 -37.06 28.96 -12.52
C SER A 80 -36.42 29.70 -13.68
N TYR A 81 -36.09 30.97 -13.43
CA TYR A 81 -35.18 31.90 -14.15
C TYR A 81 -33.85 31.29 -14.64
N ARG A 82 -33.68 29.96 -14.52
CA ARG A 82 -32.65 29.08 -15.05
C ARG A 82 -32.25 29.38 -16.47
N PHE A 83 -33.12 29.73 -17.41
CA PHE A 83 -32.62 30.05 -18.76
C PHE A 83 -31.83 31.37 -18.80
N ILE A 84 -32.28 32.40 -18.08
CA ILE A 84 -31.58 33.69 -18.00
C ILE A 84 -30.30 33.56 -17.18
N ALA A 85 -30.36 32.81 -16.06
CA ALA A 85 -29.20 32.50 -15.25
C ALA A 85 -28.20 31.57 -15.97
N VAL A 86 -28.66 30.63 -16.83
CA VAL A 86 -27.77 29.75 -17.62
C VAL A 86 -27.00 30.56 -18.65
N VAL A 87 -27.65 31.53 -19.31
CA VAL A 87 -26.97 32.42 -20.25
C VAL A 87 -26.00 33.35 -19.52
N ALA A 88 -26.41 33.99 -18.41
CA ALA A 88 -25.52 34.82 -17.61
C ALA A 88 -24.34 34.03 -17.00
N ALA A 89 -24.58 32.78 -16.58
CA ALA A 89 -23.56 31.89 -16.05
C ALA A 89 -22.61 31.39 -17.15
N ALA A 90 -23.09 31.07 -18.35
CA ALA A 90 -22.22 30.72 -19.47
C ALA A 90 -21.27 31.87 -19.83
N SER A 91 -21.78 33.11 -19.84
CA SER A 91 -20.97 34.32 -20.06
C SER A 91 -19.94 34.55 -18.94
N LEU A 92 -20.34 34.38 -17.67
CA LEU A 92 -19.44 34.48 -16.52
C LEU A 92 -18.40 33.36 -16.49
N ILE A 93 -18.75 32.13 -16.86
CA ILE A 93 -17.81 31.00 -16.97
C ILE A 93 -16.79 31.26 -18.08
N GLY A 94 -17.22 31.80 -19.23
CA GLY A 94 -16.31 32.23 -20.29
C GLY A 94 -15.37 33.34 -19.82
N PHE A 95 -15.88 34.35 -19.12
CA PHE A 95 -15.06 35.42 -18.53
C PHE A 95 -14.10 34.90 -17.46
N ILE A 96 -14.55 33.98 -16.59
CA ILE A 96 -13.72 33.36 -15.55
C ILE A 96 -12.63 32.50 -16.20
N PHE A 97 -12.91 31.73 -17.25
CA PHE A 97 -11.88 30.95 -17.95
C PHE A 97 -10.85 31.82 -18.67
N LEU A 98 -11.28 32.94 -19.26
CA LEU A 98 -10.39 33.92 -19.89
C LEU A 98 -9.48 34.64 -18.86
N PHE A 99 -9.97 34.90 -17.64
CA PHE A 99 -9.20 35.57 -16.58
C PHE A 99 -8.54 34.60 -15.56
N ARG A 100 -8.90 33.31 -15.52
CA ARG A 100 -8.28 32.30 -14.63
C ARG A 100 -7.09 31.57 -15.25
N PHE A 101 -6.73 31.83 -16.50
CA PHE A 101 -5.60 31.14 -17.12
C PHE A 101 -4.24 31.40 -16.43
N ASP A 102 -4.18 32.35 -15.50
CA ASP A 102 -3.03 32.57 -14.61
C ASP A 102 -3.08 31.81 -13.26
N ARG A 103 -4.13 31.01 -13.01
CA ARG A 103 -4.14 30.14 -11.83
C ARG A 103 -3.30 28.91 -12.14
N LYS A 104 -2.03 28.98 -11.73
CA LYS A 104 -1.17 27.81 -11.55
C LYS A 104 -2.02 26.68 -10.96
N PRO A 105 -2.00 25.47 -11.56
CA PRO A 105 -2.76 24.36 -11.02
C PRO A 105 -2.42 24.25 -9.53
N VAL A 106 -3.45 24.10 -8.69
CA VAL A 106 -3.23 23.67 -7.31
C VAL A 106 -2.75 22.24 -7.43
N THR A 107 -1.44 22.08 -7.61
CA THR A 107 -0.74 20.84 -7.31
C THR A 107 -0.92 20.65 -5.81
N GLU A 108 -1.96 19.91 -5.45
CA GLU A 108 -1.96 19.17 -4.21
C GLU A 108 -0.65 18.39 -4.23
N LYS A 109 0.24 18.70 -3.28
CA LYS A 109 1.51 17.99 -3.18
C LYS A 109 1.16 16.60 -2.67
N ILE A 110 0.79 15.72 -3.60
CA ILE A 110 0.64 14.31 -3.31
C ILE A 110 1.99 13.84 -2.77
N PRO A 111 2.04 13.23 -1.57
CA PRO A 111 3.27 12.68 -1.02
C PRO A 111 3.92 11.74 -2.05
N GLU A 112 5.23 11.83 -2.21
CA GLU A 112 5.99 11.04 -3.19
C GLU A 112 5.76 9.52 -3.00
N ALA A 113 5.56 9.07 -1.76
CA ALA A 113 5.22 7.68 -1.44
C ALA A 113 3.89 7.22 -2.06
N GLU A 114 2.90 8.12 -2.09
CA GLU A 114 1.57 7.82 -2.64
C GLU A 114 1.62 7.76 -4.17
N ILE A 115 2.45 8.59 -4.81
CA ILE A 115 2.71 8.54 -6.25
C ILE A 115 3.38 7.22 -6.62
N ILE A 116 4.41 6.80 -5.88
CA ILE A 116 5.12 5.54 -6.10
C ILE A 116 4.17 4.35 -5.91
N MET A 117 3.30 4.41 -4.90
CA MET A 117 2.27 3.40 -4.68
C MET A 117 1.31 3.33 -5.88
N TYR A 118 0.80 4.47 -6.36
CA TYR A 118 -0.10 4.49 -7.52
C TYR A 118 0.57 4.00 -8.81
N GLU A 119 1.81 4.40 -9.09
CA GLU A 119 2.57 3.92 -10.25
C GLU A 119 2.77 2.41 -10.20
N TYR A 120 3.04 1.86 -9.02
CA TYR A 120 3.19 0.43 -8.84
C TYR A 120 1.87 -0.33 -9.01
N LEU A 121 0.77 0.20 -8.45
CA LEU A 121 -0.56 -0.40 -8.54
C LEU A 121 -1.17 -0.29 -9.94
N ASN A 122 -0.70 0.65 -10.76
CA ASN A 122 -1.28 0.89 -12.06
C ASN A 122 -0.89 -0.23 -13.05
N GLY A 123 -1.88 -1.03 -13.46
CA GLY A 123 -1.70 -2.13 -14.41
C GLY A 123 -1.20 -3.44 -13.80
N GLN A 124 -1.02 -3.51 -12.47
CA GLN A 124 -0.74 -4.75 -11.78
C GLN A 124 -2.03 -5.38 -11.24
N ASP A 125 -2.18 -6.69 -11.44
CA ASP A 125 -3.20 -7.47 -10.76
C ASP A 125 -2.78 -7.65 -9.29
N LEU A 126 -3.45 -6.93 -8.40
CA LEU A 126 -3.22 -7.00 -6.95
C LEU A 126 -3.38 -8.41 -6.38
N ASN A 127 -4.24 -9.23 -6.99
CA ASN A 127 -4.40 -10.62 -6.57
C ASN A 127 -3.17 -11.45 -6.95
N LYS A 128 -2.48 -11.12 -8.03
CA LYS A 128 -1.25 -11.81 -8.43
C LYS A 128 -0.15 -11.65 -7.39
N LEU A 129 0.00 -10.46 -6.79
CA LEU A 129 0.99 -10.23 -5.73
C LEU A 129 0.71 -11.08 -4.49
N TRP A 130 -0.57 -11.21 -4.13
CA TRP A 130 -1.02 -12.10 -3.07
C TRP A 130 -0.71 -13.57 -3.38
N HIS A 131 -0.97 -14.01 -4.62
CA HIS A 131 -0.66 -15.37 -5.07
C HIS A 131 0.84 -15.66 -5.14
N ASP A 132 1.64 -14.68 -5.56
CA ASP A 132 3.09 -14.74 -5.64
C ASP A 132 3.76 -14.45 -4.28
N LYS A 133 2.95 -14.27 -3.22
CA LYS A 133 3.35 -13.90 -1.85
C LYS A 133 4.34 -12.73 -1.77
N SER A 134 4.34 -11.84 -2.76
CA SER A 134 5.29 -10.73 -2.84
C SER A 134 4.83 -9.56 -1.97
N GLN A 135 5.78 -8.92 -1.28
CA GLN A 135 5.51 -7.80 -0.38
C GLN A 135 6.31 -6.58 -0.79
N ILE A 136 5.67 -5.41 -0.72
CA ILE A 136 6.32 -4.13 -1.03
C ILE A 136 6.21 -3.24 0.16
N LEU A 137 7.36 -2.75 0.60
CA LEU A 137 7.49 -1.85 1.72
C LEU A 137 7.91 -0.48 1.19
N ILE A 138 6.99 0.48 1.31
CA ILE A 138 7.24 1.89 1.00
C ILE A 138 7.33 2.60 2.35
N ILE A 139 8.53 3.02 2.73
CA ILE A 139 8.77 3.77 3.97
C ILE A 139 8.98 5.24 3.60
N GLN A 140 8.25 6.13 4.26
CA GLN A 140 8.43 7.58 4.13
C GLN A 140 8.97 8.13 5.45
N ASP A 141 10.06 8.88 5.40
CA ASP A 141 10.60 9.57 6.57
C ASP A 141 9.81 10.85 6.90
N GLU A 142 10.03 11.43 8.10
CA GLU A 142 9.38 12.70 8.53
C GLU A 142 9.68 13.90 7.62
N LYS A 143 10.69 13.80 6.74
CA LYS A 143 11.10 14.83 5.77
C LYS A 143 10.51 14.58 4.37
N GLY A 144 9.78 13.49 4.19
CA GLY A 144 9.15 13.09 2.94
C GLY A 144 10.01 12.26 2.01
N ASN A 145 11.23 11.86 2.41
CA ASN A 145 12.09 10.99 1.59
C ASN A 145 11.51 9.57 1.59
N VAL A 146 11.45 8.97 0.40
CA VAL A 146 10.89 7.63 0.22
C VAL A 146 12.01 6.62 0.08
N ILE A 147 11.96 5.57 0.90
CA ILE A 147 12.78 4.37 0.77
C ILE A 147 11.84 3.24 0.34
N GLN A 148 12.04 2.75 -0.88
CA GLN A 148 11.27 1.64 -1.44
C GLN A 148 12.11 0.37 -1.42
N THR A 149 11.52 -0.72 -0.91
CA THR A 149 12.07 -2.06 -1.04
C THR A 149 10.98 -3.02 -1.51
N THR A 150 11.31 -3.82 -2.52
CA THR A 150 10.47 -4.91 -3.02
C THR A 150 11.05 -6.23 -2.52
N ILE A 151 10.24 -7.00 -1.80
CA ILE A 151 10.61 -8.31 -1.28
C ILE A 151 9.80 -9.35 -2.05
N THR A 152 10.51 -10.16 -2.83
CA THR A 152 9.92 -11.26 -3.61
C THR A 152 10.40 -12.57 -2.99
N TYR A 153 9.46 -13.46 -2.64
CA TYR A 153 9.72 -14.72 -1.95
C TYR A 153 9.81 -15.92 -2.90
#